data_AF-A0A832JA44-F1
#
_entry.id   AF-A0A832JA44-F1
#
_cell.length_a   1.000
_cell.length_b   1.000
_cell.length_c   1.000
_cell.angle_alpha   90.00
_cell.angle_beta   90.00
_cell.angle_gamma   90.00
#
_symmetry.space_group_name_H-M   'P 1'
#
loop_
_entity.id
_entity.type
_entity.pdbx_description
1 polymer ?
#
loop_
_entity_poly.entity_id
_entity_poly.type
_entity_poly.pdbx_seq_one_letter_code
_entity_poly.pdbx_strand_id
1 'polypeptide(L)'
;MAQDALATDEVPAADVNEEYVFSVTSSKKTEEHPFYNLGSQLGFAVDGVFGKEIILSRGKTYIFDVNSNVKHDFYFSRKAKGWGTGTVTEGITGQFIYKGKIKFTPNDQVPGRIFYACRNHKYMGGLVHVINEGVTVALEGANLSNSIQAASAI
;
A
#
# COMPACT_ATOMS: atom_id res chain seq x y z
N MET A 1 17.41 -22.85 -53.80
CA MET A 1 16.29 -21.88 -53.81
C MET A 1 15.79 -21.80 -52.39
N ALA A 2 16.12 -20.71 -51.70
CA ALA A 2 15.67 -20.49 -50.33
C ALA A 2 14.19 -20.12 -50.37
N GLN A 3 13.39 -20.70 -49.48
CA GLN A 3 12.10 -20.12 -49.12
C GLN A 3 12.22 -19.61 -47.70
N ASP A 4 12.22 -18.29 -47.67
CA ASP A 4 12.01 -17.38 -46.57
C ASP A 4 10.61 -17.65 -45.98
N ALA A 5 10.52 -17.88 -44.68
CA ALA A 5 9.27 -17.93 -43.95
C ALA A 5 9.43 -17.09 -42.68
N LEU A 6 8.75 -15.94 -42.70
CA LEU A 6 8.63 -14.96 -41.63
C LEU A 6 8.56 -15.62 -40.25
N ALA A 7 9.54 -15.30 -39.40
CA ALA A 7 9.35 -15.34 -37.96
C ALA A 7 8.24 -14.34 -37.63
N THR A 8 7.10 -14.84 -37.17
CA THR A 8 6.11 -14.01 -36.51
C THR A 8 6.78 -13.41 -35.28
N ASP A 9 6.86 -12.09 -35.26
CA ASP A 9 7.27 -11.26 -34.15
C ASP A 9 6.29 -11.52 -32.98
N GLU A 10 6.52 -12.58 -32.20
CA GLU A 10 5.95 -12.66 -30.87
C GLU A 10 6.60 -11.55 -30.05
N VAL A 11 5.92 -10.41 -29.99
CA VAL A 11 6.15 -9.42 -28.94
C VAL A 11 6.05 -10.20 -27.63
N PRO A 12 7.13 -10.32 -26.84
CA PRO A 12 7.04 -11.00 -25.56
C PRO A 12 5.99 -10.26 -24.75
N ALA A 13 4.92 -10.97 -24.37
CA ALA A 13 3.86 -10.46 -23.54
C ALA A 13 4.50 -9.74 -22.35
N ALA A 14 4.29 -8.42 -22.27
CA ALA A 14 4.62 -7.68 -21.07
C ALA A 14 3.95 -8.41 -19.90
N ASP A 15 4.79 -8.83 -18.97
CA ASP A 15 4.49 -9.63 -17.79
C ASP A 15 3.09 -9.37 -17.21
N VAL A 16 2.17 -10.31 -17.45
CA VAL A 16 0.79 -10.24 -17.00
C VAL A 16 0.70 -10.78 -15.57
N ASN A 17 0.45 -9.87 -14.62
CA ASN A 17 0.09 -10.11 -13.21
C ASN A 17 1.21 -10.45 -12.21
N GLU A 18 2.16 -9.54 -11.99
CA GLU A 18 2.66 -9.38 -10.61
C GLU A 18 1.58 -8.66 -9.78
N GLU A 19 0.79 -9.43 -9.04
CA GLU A 19 -0.17 -8.87 -8.09
C GLU A 19 0.63 -8.15 -6.99
N TYR A 20 0.44 -6.83 -6.82
CA TYR A 20 1.07 -6.07 -5.75
C TYR A 20 0.41 -6.42 -4.41
N VAL A 21 0.82 -7.53 -3.80
CA VAL A 21 0.25 -8.06 -2.56
C VAL A 21 1.06 -7.61 -1.34
N PHE A 22 0.37 -7.01 -0.39
CA PHE A 22 0.86 -6.72 0.96
C PHE A 22 0.30 -7.75 1.94
N SER A 23 1.16 -8.34 2.77
CA SER A 23 0.73 -9.19 3.89
C SER A 23 0.47 -8.33 5.12
N VAL A 24 -0.71 -8.44 5.73
CA VAL A 24 -1.10 -7.65 6.90
C VAL A 24 -1.40 -8.56 8.09
N THR A 25 -0.61 -8.41 9.15
CA THR A 25 -0.81 -9.13 10.43
C THR A 25 -0.93 -8.14 11.59
N SER A 26 -1.27 -8.61 12.79
CA SER A 26 -1.20 -7.79 14.01
C SER A 26 -0.41 -8.48 15.11
N SER A 27 0.31 -7.70 15.90
CA SER A 27 1.10 -8.17 17.04
C SER A 27 1.46 -7.00 17.96
N LYS A 28 2.10 -7.28 19.10
CA LYS A 28 2.52 -6.25 20.06
C LYS A 28 3.49 -5.27 19.39
N LYS A 29 3.23 -3.97 19.54
CA LYS A 29 4.13 -2.92 19.06
C LYS A 29 5.46 -3.00 19.79
N THR A 30 6.51 -2.75 19.03
CA THR A 30 7.86 -2.48 19.51
C THR A 30 8.15 -0.99 19.39
N GLU A 31 9.30 -0.55 19.91
CA GLU A 31 9.70 0.86 19.92
C GLU A 31 9.85 1.46 18.52
N GLU A 32 10.07 0.62 17.50
CA GLU A 32 10.18 1.01 16.09
C GLU A 32 8.83 1.40 15.47
N HIS A 33 7.70 1.06 16.10
CA HIS A 33 6.39 1.43 15.58
C HIS A 33 6.17 2.96 15.71
N PRO A 34 5.74 3.69 14.66
CA PRO A 34 5.61 5.17 14.67
C PRO A 34 4.62 5.69 15.73
N PHE A 35 3.69 4.83 16.16
CA PHE A 35 2.75 5.07 17.25
C PHE A 35 2.98 4.18 18.48
N TYR A 36 4.24 3.86 18.79
CA TYR A 36 4.59 3.19 20.05
C TYR A 36 4.08 4.01 21.26
N ASN A 37 3.63 3.32 22.32
CA ASN A 37 2.99 3.90 23.50
C ASN A 37 1.70 4.75 23.27
N LEU A 38 1.15 4.78 22.06
CA LEU A 38 -0.13 5.44 21.76
C LEU A 38 -1.22 4.43 21.40
N GLY A 39 -2.40 4.58 22.00
CA GLY A 39 -3.57 3.76 21.69
C GLY A 39 -3.41 2.30 22.09
N SER A 40 -3.67 1.38 21.16
CA SER A 40 -3.49 -0.06 21.41
C SER A 40 -2.02 -0.42 21.61
N GLN A 41 -1.77 -1.40 22.48
CA GLN A 41 -0.46 -2.08 22.56
C GLN A 41 -0.16 -2.95 21.34
N LEU A 42 -1.18 -3.30 20.55
CA LEU A 42 -1.03 -4.01 19.28
C LEU A 42 -0.94 -3.02 18.13
N GLY A 43 -0.17 -3.37 17.09
CA GLY A 43 -0.06 -2.65 15.84
C GLY A 43 -0.14 -3.62 14.66
N PHE A 44 -0.45 -3.10 13.48
CA PHE A 44 -0.38 -3.84 12.24
C PHE A 44 1.05 -3.86 11.73
N ALA A 45 1.49 -5.04 11.30
CA ALA A 45 2.68 -5.21 10.50
C ALA A 45 2.27 -5.39 9.05
N VAL A 46 2.96 -4.69 8.15
CA VAL A 46 2.84 -4.87 6.71
C VAL A 46 4.15 -5.48 6.22
N ASP A 47 4.05 -6.66 5.60
CA ASP A 47 5.20 -7.49 5.20
C ASP A 47 6.21 -7.72 6.35
N GLY A 48 5.67 -7.95 7.55
CA GLY A 48 6.47 -8.19 8.76
C GLY A 48 7.04 -6.93 9.43
N VAL A 49 6.87 -5.73 8.85
CA VAL A 49 7.36 -4.48 9.43
C VAL A 49 6.23 -3.72 10.12
N PHE A 50 6.40 -3.47 11.41
CA PHE A 50 5.41 -2.78 12.25
C PHE A 50 5.25 -1.31 11.85
N GLY A 51 4.01 -0.91 11.56
CA GLY A 51 3.71 0.48 11.18
C GLY A 51 4.46 0.96 9.92
N LYS A 52 4.88 0.03 9.06
CA LYS A 52 5.55 0.28 7.77
C LYS A 52 4.88 1.41 7.01
N GLU A 53 5.65 2.41 6.60
CA GLU A 53 5.18 3.35 5.59
C GLU A 53 5.10 2.65 4.24
N ILE A 54 3.98 2.81 3.55
CA ILE A 54 3.76 2.21 2.23
C ILE A 54 3.53 3.28 1.17
N ILE A 55 3.99 3.02 -0.04
CA ILE A 55 3.78 3.88 -1.21
C ILE A 55 2.88 3.11 -2.18
N LEU A 56 1.81 3.77 -2.62
CA LEU A 56 0.91 3.28 -3.66
C LEU A 56 0.91 4.28 -4.82
N SER A 57 0.93 3.78 -6.05
CA SER A 57 0.76 4.61 -7.24
C SER A 57 -0.71 4.62 -7.67
N ARG A 58 -1.22 5.79 -8.03
CA ARG A 58 -2.56 5.93 -8.64
C ARG A 58 -2.64 5.10 -9.93
N GLY A 59 -3.80 4.50 -10.16
CA GLY A 59 -4.05 3.61 -11.30
C GLY A 59 -3.58 2.17 -11.11
N LYS A 60 -2.63 1.90 -10.20
CA LYS A 60 -2.18 0.54 -9.88
C LYS A 60 -3.09 -0.13 -8.87
N THR A 61 -3.30 -1.44 -9.03
CA THR A 61 -4.14 -2.24 -8.14
C THR A 61 -3.27 -3.03 -7.17
N TYR A 62 -3.61 -2.91 -5.89
CA TYR A 62 -2.93 -3.57 -4.77
C TYR A 62 -3.89 -4.47 -4.02
N ILE A 63 -3.38 -5.59 -3.52
CA ILE A 63 -4.11 -6.47 -2.61
C ILE A 63 -3.48 -6.41 -1.23
N PHE A 64 -4.31 -6.26 -0.21
CA PHE A 64 -3.91 -6.42 1.18
C PHE A 64 -4.51 -7.72 1.68
N ASP A 65 -3.65 -8.72 1.90
CA ASP A 65 -4.04 -10.01 2.49
C ASP A 65 -4.01 -9.88 4.01
N VAL A 66 -5.19 -9.70 4.59
CA VAL A 66 -5.35 -9.41 6.02
C VAL A 66 -5.52 -10.71 6.80
N ASN A 67 -4.73 -10.84 7.86
CA ASN A 67 -4.87 -11.83 8.90
C ASN A 67 -4.44 -11.23 10.24
N SER A 68 -5.27 -10.33 10.77
CA SER A 68 -4.89 -9.39 11.83
C SER A 68 -5.45 -9.70 13.22
N ASN A 69 -5.99 -10.90 13.44
CA ASN A 69 -6.73 -11.31 14.65
C ASN A 69 -8.12 -10.67 14.79
N VAL A 70 -9.05 -11.41 15.40
CA VAL A 70 -10.44 -11.00 15.64
C VAL A 70 -10.49 -9.66 16.40
N LYS A 71 -11.40 -8.76 16.01
CA LYS A 71 -11.56 -7.37 16.53
C LYS A 71 -10.43 -6.39 16.16
N HIS A 72 -9.60 -6.74 15.19
CA HIS A 72 -8.63 -5.80 14.63
C HIS A 72 -8.91 -5.55 13.14
N ASP A 73 -10.12 -5.08 12.85
CA ASP A 73 -10.58 -4.87 11.47
C ASP A 73 -9.72 -3.79 10.80
N PHE A 74 -9.07 -4.15 9.70
CA PHE A 74 -8.21 -3.27 8.89
C PHE A 74 -9.04 -2.45 7.92
N TYR A 75 -8.72 -1.17 7.79
CA TYR A 75 -9.34 -0.25 6.83
C TYR A 75 -8.42 0.94 6.51
N PHE A 76 -8.77 1.75 5.50
CA PHE A 76 -8.06 2.98 5.16
C PHE A 76 -8.76 4.21 5.71
N SER A 77 -7.99 5.16 6.23
CA SER A 77 -8.47 6.37 6.90
C SER A 77 -7.64 7.60 6.52
N ARG A 78 -8.29 8.76 6.50
CA ARG A 78 -7.68 10.08 6.46
C ARG A 78 -7.02 10.48 7.79
N LYS A 79 -7.12 9.65 8.84
CA LYS A 79 -6.66 9.96 10.20
C LYS A 79 -5.80 8.84 10.78
N ALA A 80 -4.59 9.17 11.24
CA ALA A 80 -3.68 8.23 11.93
C ALA A 80 -4.32 7.51 13.14
N LYS A 81 -5.22 8.20 13.84
CA LYS A 81 -5.94 7.64 14.99
C LYS A 81 -6.80 6.44 14.61
N GLY A 82 -7.32 6.38 13.38
CA GLY A 82 -8.22 5.32 12.96
C GLY A 82 -9.54 5.33 13.72
N TRP A 83 -9.87 4.18 14.32
CA TRP A 83 -11.02 3.98 15.19
C TRP A 83 -12.38 4.16 14.48
N GLY A 84 -12.45 3.70 13.23
CA GLY A 84 -13.67 3.74 12.41
C GLY A 84 -14.04 5.13 11.90
N THR A 85 -13.13 6.11 12.02
CA THR A 85 -13.35 7.48 11.55
C THR A 85 -12.52 7.79 10.30
N GLY A 86 -12.95 8.81 9.55
CA GLY A 86 -12.21 9.35 8.42
C GLY A 86 -12.02 8.38 7.26
N THR A 87 -12.90 7.38 7.12
CA THR A 87 -12.81 6.32 6.11
C THR A 87 -12.49 6.86 4.72
N VAL A 88 -11.56 6.20 4.04
CA VAL A 88 -11.32 6.34 2.60
C VAL A 88 -12.04 5.17 1.93
N THR A 89 -12.85 5.44 0.93
CA THR A 89 -13.66 4.43 0.21
C THR A 89 -13.34 4.37 -1.28
N GLU A 90 -12.75 5.43 -1.80
CA GLU A 90 -12.45 5.66 -3.20
C GLU A 90 -11.41 4.64 -3.68
N GLY A 91 -11.81 3.80 -4.64
CA GLY A 91 -10.95 2.75 -5.19
C GLY A 91 -10.77 1.52 -4.31
N ILE A 92 -11.49 1.40 -3.18
CA ILE A 92 -11.32 0.33 -2.20
C ILE A 92 -12.53 -0.60 -2.18
N THR A 93 -12.29 -1.91 -2.18
CA THR A 93 -13.33 -2.94 -1.99
C THR A 93 -12.92 -3.95 -0.92
N GLY A 94 -13.85 -4.30 -0.02
CA GLY A 94 -13.65 -5.38 0.96
C GLY A 94 -12.98 -4.99 2.28
N GLN A 95 -12.82 -3.69 2.58
CA GLN A 95 -12.23 -3.24 3.85
C GLN A 95 -13.15 -3.41 5.07
N PHE A 96 -12.65 -3.10 6.26
CA PHE A 96 -13.26 -3.40 7.57
C PHE A 96 -13.31 -4.90 7.88
N ILE A 97 -12.22 -5.59 7.59
CA ILE A 97 -12.07 -7.03 7.83
C ILE A 97 -10.85 -7.32 8.68
N TYR A 98 -10.90 -8.39 9.47
CA TYR A 98 -9.74 -8.91 10.19
C TYR A 98 -9.11 -10.14 9.50
N LYS A 99 -9.80 -10.72 8.51
CA LYS A 99 -9.33 -11.85 7.72
C LYS A 99 -9.88 -11.79 6.29
N GLY A 100 -9.02 -11.94 5.29
CA GLY A 100 -9.39 -11.94 3.86
C GLY A 100 -8.66 -10.86 3.07
N LYS A 101 -9.07 -10.65 1.82
CA LYS A 101 -8.39 -9.76 0.89
C LYS A 101 -9.14 -8.44 0.71
N ILE A 102 -8.42 -7.33 0.79
CA ILE A 102 -8.88 -6.00 0.40
C ILE A 102 -8.21 -5.65 -0.92
N LYS A 103 -8.97 -5.16 -1.89
CA LYS A 103 -8.43 -4.62 -3.14
C LYS A 103 -8.48 -3.09 -3.10
N PHE A 104 -7.38 -2.46 -3.48
CA PHE A 104 -7.27 -1.01 -3.56
C PHE A 104 -6.61 -0.59 -4.87
N THR A 105 -7.34 0.19 -5.67
CA THR A 105 -6.85 0.88 -6.86
C THR A 105 -6.97 2.39 -6.62
N PRO A 106 -5.93 3.08 -6.09
CA PRO A 106 -6.03 4.51 -5.81
C PRO A 106 -6.28 5.30 -7.08
N ASN A 107 -7.21 6.25 -7.03
CA ASN A 107 -7.51 7.15 -8.13
C ASN A 107 -7.22 8.61 -7.73
N ASP A 108 -7.52 9.55 -8.61
CA ASP A 108 -7.24 10.98 -8.39
C ASP A 108 -8.03 11.60 -7.23
N GLN A 109 -9.08 10.93 -6.74
CA GLN A 109 -9.85 11.37 -5.58
C GLN A 109 -9.24 10.92 -4.25
N VAL A 110 -8.28 9.99 -4.28
CA VAL A 110 -7.57 9.55 -3.07
C VAL A 110 -6.50 10.60 -2.71
N PRO A 111 -6.53 11.17 -1.48
CA PRO A 111 -5.53 12.12 -1.04
C PRO A 111 -4.12 11.52 -1.10
N GLY A 112 -3.11 12.36 -1.39
CA GLY A 112 -1.71 11.92 -1.46
C GLY A 112 -1.14 11.39 -0.14
N ARG A 113 -1.84 11.64 0.98
CA ARG A 113 -1.48 11.17 2.31
C ARG A 113 -2.71 10.63 3.03
N ILE A 114 -2.72 9.33 3.30
CA ILE A 114 -3.73 8.64 4.11
C ILE A 114 -3.05 7.68 5.09
N PHE A 115 -3.82 6.86 5.79
CA PHE A 115 -3.34 5.86 6.72
C PHE A 115 -4.08 4.56 6.48
N TYR A 116 -3.42 3.42 6.67
CA TYR A 116 -4.15 2.22 7.06
C TYR A 116 -4.34 2.24 8.57
N ALA A 117 -5.43 1.69 9.08
CA ALA A 117 -5.81 1.82 10.47
C ALA A 117 -6.75 0.70 10.93
N CYS A 118 -6.95 0.59 12.25
CA CYS A 118 -7.88 -0.36 12.85
C CYS A 118 -9.22 0.33 13.14
N ARG A 119 -10.33 -0.32 12.79
CA ARG A 119 -11.68 0.16 13.10
C ARG A 119 -11.93 0.20 14.61
N ASN A 120 -11.41 -0.79 15.33
CA ASN A 120 -11.79 -1.03 16.73
C ASN A 120 -10.83 -0.36 17.72
N HIS A 121 -9.56 -0.15 17.36
CA HIS A 121 -8.55 0.38 18.27
C HIS A 121 -7.74 1.51 17.66
N LYS A 122 -7.36 2.46 18.51
CA LYS A 122 -6.66 3.68 18.08
C LYS A 122 -5.20 3.39 17.76
N TYR A 123 -4.67 4.09 16.75
CA TYR A 123 -3.24 4.15 16.40
C TYR A 123 -2.57 2.80 16.12
N MET A 124 -3.29 1.84 15.54
CA MET A 124 -2.72 0.53 15.19
C MET A 124 -1.98 0.50 13.85
N GLY A 125 -2.17 1.49 12.99
CA GLY A 125 -1.69 1.42 11.61
C GLY A 125 -0.47 2.29 11.32
N GLY A 126 -0.30 2.64 10.05
CA GLY A 126 0.86 3.35 9.51
C GLY A 126 0.49 4.26 8.34
N LEU A 127 1.49 5.00 7.86
CA LEU A 127 1.32 6.00 6.81
C LEU A 127 1.25 5.37 5.42
N VAL A 128 0.40 5.93 4.56
CA VAL A 128 0.30 5.59 3.14
C VAL A 128 0.52 6.83 2.30
N HIS A 129 1.54 6.81 1.46
CA HIS A 129 1.78 7.81 0.43
C HIS A 129 1.11 7.36 -0.87
N VAL A 130 0.26 8.21 -1.43
CA VAL A 130 -0.43 7.95 -2.71
C VAL A 130 0.08 8.91 -3.76
N ILE A 131 0.86 8.38 -4.70
CA ILE A 131 1.60 9.16 -5.68
C ILE A 131 1.09 8.92 -7.09
N ASN A 132 1.40 9.83 -8.01
CA ASN A 132 1.14 9.57 -9.41
C ASN A 132 2.12 8.51 -9.94
N GLU A 133 1.71 7.78 -10.96
CA GLU A 133 2.61 6.84 -11.63
C GLU A 133 3.86 7.56 -12.18
N GLY A 134 5.00 6.89 -12.13
CA GLY A 134 6.29 7.45 -12.56
C GLY A 134 6.94 8.41 -11.54
N VAL A 135 6.26 8.75 -10.44
CA VAL A 135 6.88 9.47 -9.32
C VAL A 135 7.58 8.46 -8.41
N THR A 136 8.80 8.77 -7.98
CA THR A 136 9.49 8.04 -6.92
C THR A 136 9.55 8.90 -5.66
N VAL A 137 9.26 8.31 -4.51
CA VAL A 137 9.43 8.95 -3.20
C VAL A 137 10.49 8.16 -2.45
N ALA A 138 11.54 8.85 -2.00
CA ALA A 138 12.49 8.27 -1.07
C ALA A 138 11.82 8.20 0.30
N LEU A 139 11.58 6.99 0.81
CA LEU A 139 11.27 6.78 2.21
C LEU A 139 12.60 6.98 2.97
N GLU A 140 12.71 8.03 3.78
CA GLU A 140 13.98 8.33 4.45
C GLU A 140 14.39 7.17 5.37
N GLY A 141 15.59 6.65 5.09
CA GLY A 141 16.19 5.47 5.72
C GLY A 141 17.48 4.98 5.03
N ALA A 142 17.77 5.43 3.81
CA ALA A 142 19.07 5.24 3.16
C ALA A 142 19.48 6.51 2.41
N ASN A 143 20.75 6.89 2.57
CA ASN A 143 21.35 8.12 2.04
C ASN A 143 21.03 8.37 0.56
N LEU A 144 20.61 9.62 0.29
CA LEU A 144 20.16 10.13 -1.00
C LEU A 144 21.35 10.49 -1.90
N SER A 145 21.30 10.06 -3.16
CA SER A 145 21.76 10.91 -4.26
C SER A 145 20.56 11.21 -5.14
N ASN A 146 20.17 12.48 -5.18
CA ASN A 146 19.10 12.96 -6.04
C ASN A 146 19.62 13.07 -7.48
N SER A 147 19.07 12.28 -8.39
CA SER A 147 19.03 12.64 -9.81
C SER A 147 17.58 12.65 -10.27
N ILE A 148 17.02 13.86 -10.25
CA ILE A 148 15.76 14.18 -10.91
C ILE A 148 16.07 14.18 -12.41
N GLN A 149 15.50 13.26 -13.19
CA GLN A 149 15.36 13.49 -14.62
C GLN A 149 13.90 13.63 -14.95
N ALA A 150 13.50 14.90 -15.05
CA ALA A 150 12.27 15.30 -15.70
C ALA A 150 12.27 14.76 -17.13
N ALA A 151 11.31 13.90 -17.46
CA ALA A 151 10.90 13.73 -18.84
C ALA A 151 10.00 14.94 -19.18
N SER A 152 10.63 15.99 -19.69
CA SER A 152 9.96 17.10 -20.34
C SER A 152 9.98 16.84 -21.84
N ALA A 153 8.79 16.81 -22.45
CA ALA A 153 8.44 17.13 -23.84
C ALA A 153 9.37 16.64 -24.98
N ILE A 154 8.83 15.80 -25.89
CA ILE A 154 8.23 16.15 -27.20
C ILE A 154 7.57 14.87 -27.75
#